data_AF-A0A8T5RLK8-F1
#
_entry.id   AF-A0A8T5RLK8-F1
#
_cell.length_a   1.000
_cell.length_b   1.000
_cell.length_c   1.000
_cell.angle_alpha   90.00
_cell.angle_beta   90.00
_cell.angle_gamma   90.00
#
_symmetry.space_group_name_H-M   'P 1'
#
loop_
_entity.id
_entity.type
_entity.pdbx_description
1 polymer ?
#
loop_
_entity_poly.entity_id
_entity_poly.type
_entity_poly.pdbx_seq_one_letter_code
_entity_poly.pdbx_strand_id
1 'polypeptide(L)'
;MIYEEKIFKCPRCGNLKIIEYEKSFDCSICKDEDGKPLEFEKGDYIAIRDNSSILSTKEKIEIIKVFENKPAELDRNRRFL
;
A
#
# COMPACT_ATOMS: atom_id res chain seq x y z
N MET A 1 28.16 -9.67 -2.49
CA MET A 1 26.90 -8.90 -2.64
C MET A 1 26.59 -8.36 -1.26
N ILE A 2 26.75 -7.06 -1.04
CA ILE A 2 26.41 -6.42 0.23
C ILE A 2 24.89 -6.23 0.16
N TYR A 3 24.14 -7.01 0.92
CA TYR A 3 22.71 -6.75 1.11
C TYR A 3 22.66 -5.51 2.00
N GLU A 4 22.34 -4.34 1.44
CA GLU A 4 21.94 -3.21 2.27
C GLU A 4 20.68 -3.66 3.02
N GLU A 5 20.79 -3.83 4.33
CA GLU A 5 19.64 -4.06 5.20
C GLU A 5 18.76 -2.81 5.13
N LYS A 6 17.76 -2.84 4.25
CA LYS A 6 16.83 -1.72 4.07
C LYS A 6 15.97 -1.64 5.32
N ILE A 7 16.21 -0.62 6.13
CA ILE A 7 15.42 -0.38 7.34
C ILE A 7 14.01 0.07 6.91
N PHE A 8 13.03 -0.81 7.06
CA PHE A 8 11.63 -0.48 6.81
C PHE A 8 11.09 0.39 7.95
N LYS A 9 10.36 1.46 7.60
CA LYS A 9 9.66 2.31 8.55
C LYS A 9 8.23 2.53 8.09
N CYS A 10 7.31 2.76 9.01
CA CYS A 10 5.93 3.04 8.63
C CYS A 10 5.85 4.27 7.70
N PRO A 11 5.24 4.15 6.51
CA PRO A 11 5.11 5.28 5.58
C PRO A 11 4.16 6.38 6.09
N ARG A 12 3.24 6.05 7.00
CA ARG A 12 2.26 6.99 7.57
C ARG A 12 2.84 7.83 8.71
N CYS A 13 3.50 7.19 9.68
CA CYS A 13 3.95 7.85 10.90
C CYS A 13 5.48 7.86 11.10
N GLY A 14 6.24 7.26 10.18
CA GLY A 14 7.71 7.18 10.26
C GLY A 14 8.25 6.23 11.34
N ASN A 15 7.39 5.49 12.04
CA ASN A 15 7.81 4.62 13.15
C ASN A 15 8.65 3.44 12.68
N LEU A 16 9.73 3.16 13.42
CA LEU A 16 10.64 2.05 13.16
C LEU A 16 10.25 0.77 13.90
N LYS A 17 9.36 0.86 14.90
CA LYS A 17 8.83 -0.32 15.59
C LYS A 17 7.76 -0.97 14.74
N ILE A 18 8.19 -1.78 13.79
CA ILE A 18 7.34 -2.57 12.90
C ILE A 18 7.42 -4.06 13.27
N ILE A 19 6.38 -4.81 12.91
CA ILE A 19 6.38 -6.27 12.99
C ILE A 19 6.60 -6.77 11.57
N GLU A 20 7.76 -7.37 11.31
CA GLU A 20 8.14 -7.80 9.97
C GLU A 20 7.67 -9.22 9.64
N TYR A 21 7.17 -9.39 8.42
CA TYR A 21 6.88 -10.67 7.79
C TYR A 21 7.76 -10.85 6.55
N GLU A 22 7.66 -11.99 5.87
CA GLU A 22 8.48 -12.29 4.69
C GLU A 22 8.32 -11.22 3.58
N LYS A 23 7.09 -10.78 3.32
CA LYS A 23 6.76 -9.86 2.20
C LYS A 23 6.12 -8.54 2.64
N SER A 24 5.66 -8.45 3.87
CA SER A 24 4.95 -7.29 4.43
C SER A 24 5.49 -6.93 5.80
N PHE A 25 4.98 -5.84 6.37
CA PHE A 25 5.17 -5.50 7.78
C PHE A 25 3.97 -4.72 8.32
N ASP A 26 3.73 -4.84 9.62
CA ASP A 26 2.71 -4.06 10.32
C ASP A 26 3.34 -2.88 11.05
N CYS A 27 2.64 -1.74 11.03
CA CYS A 27 2.95 -0.65 11.94
C CYS A 27 2.28 -0.90 13.31
N SER A 28 3.08 -0.97 14.39
CA SER A 28 2.55 -1.10 15.76
C SER A 28 1.76 0.11 16.27
N ILE A 29 1.82 1.25 15.57
CA ILE A 29 1.18 2.52 15.98
C ILE A 29 -0.05 2.80 15.12
N CYS A 30 0.08 2.72 13.80
CA CYS A 30 -1.02 3.04 12.90
C CYS A 30 -2.05 1.93 12.89
N LYS A 31 -3.32 2.32 13.01
CA LYS A 31 -4.45 1.40 12.97
C LYS A 31 -5.45 1.81 11.91
N ASP A 32 -6.16 0.85 11.37
CA ASP A 32 -7.34 1.08 10.56
C ASP A 32 -8.57 1.40 11.43
N GLU A 33 -9.72 1.60 10.77
CA GLU A 33 -11.01 1.86 11.43
C GLU A 33 -11.49 0.72 12.35
N ASP A 34 -11.05 -0.52 12.09
CA ASP A 34 -11.36 -1.71 12.90
C ASP A 34 -10.38 -1.86 14.08
N GLY A 35 -9.44 -0.91 14.24
CA GLY A 35 -8.43 -0.93 15.29
C GLY A 35 -7.28 -1.92 15.03
N LYS A 36 -7.18 -2.48 13.83
CA LYS A 36 -6.11 -3.41 13.42
C LYS A 36 -4.89 -2.64 12.92
N PRO A 37 -3.66 -3.16 13.11
CA PRO A 37 -2.45 -2.54 12.57
C PRO A 37 -2.54 -2.33 11.06
N LEU A 38 -1.98 -1.21 10.56
CA LEU A 38 -1.81 -1.04 9.12
C LEU A 38 -0.64 -1.91 8.62
N GLU A 39 -0.96 -2.80 7.69
CA GLU A 39 0.00 -3.64 6.96
C GLU A 39 0.45 -2.96 5.67
N PHE A 40 1.75 -3.04 5.35
CA PHE A 40 2.33 -2.54 4.10
C PHE A 40 3.21 -3.59 3.44
N GLU A 41 3.24 -3.62 2.10
CA GLU A 41 4.13 -4.52 1.36
C GLU A 41 5.54 -3.95 1.26
N LYS A 42 6.56 -4.79 1.53
CA LYS A 42 7.97 -4.41 1.41
C LYS A 42 8.32 -4.03 -0.04
N GLY A 43 7.64 -4.64 -1.01
CA GLY A 43 7.81 -4.34 -2.44
C GLY A 43 7.46 -2.89 -2.80
N ASP A 44 6.41 -2.33 -2.19
CA ASP A 44 6.03 -0.93 -2.41
C ASP A 44 7.12 0.03 -1.94
N TYR A 45 7.77 -0.31 -0.83
CA TYR A 45 8.89 0.46 -0.26
C TYR A 45 10.13 0.48 -1.17
N ILE A 46 10.19 -0.41 -2.15
CA ILE A 46 11.25 -0.48 -3.15
C ILE A 46 10.81 0.22 -4.44
N ALA A 47 9.56 0.03 -4.84
CA ALA A 47 9.03 0.53 -6.10
C ALA A 47 8.58 2.00 -6.07
N ILE A 48 8.08 2.47 -4.93
CA ILE A 48 7.47 3.80 -4.79
C ILE A 48 8.49 4.75 -4.15
N ARG A 49 8.87 5.80 -4.90
CA ARG A 49 9.86 6.79 -4.45
C ARG A 49 9.35 7.65 -3.29
N ASP A 50 8.08 8.00 -3.32
CA ASP A 50 7.44 8.80 -2.29
C ASP A 50 6.69 7.91 -1.30
N ASN A 51 7.23 7.77 -0.09
CA ASN A 51 6.66 6.89 0.92
C ASN A 51 5.25 7.34 1.34
N SER A 52 4.88 8.62 1.25
CA SER A 52 3.50 9.04 1.56
C SER A 52 2.46 8.47 0.59
N SER A 53 2.89 8.11 -0.62
CA SER A 53 2.04 7.49 -1.64
C SER A 53 1.86 5.99 -1.47
N ILE A 54 2.59 5.34 -0.54
CA ILE A 54 2.43 3.92 -0.26
C ILE A 54 1.09 3.70 0.44
N LEU A 55 0.28 2.79 -0.11
CA LEU A 55 -1.00 2.39 0.48
C LEU A 55 -0.81 1.11 1.30
N SER A 56 -1.56 1.02 2.41
CA SER A 56 -1.68 -0.23 3.16
C SER A 56 -2.38 -1.30 2.31
N THR A 57 -2.17 -2.56 2.66
CA THR A 57 -2.82 -3.70 1.99
C THR A 57 -4.36 -3.54 1.97
N LYS A 58 -4.95 -3.05 3.08
CA LYS A 58 -6.40 -2.83 3.18
C LYS A 58 -6.88 -1.74 2.21
N GLU A 59 -6.22 -0.58 2.20
CA GLU A 59 -6.56 0.54 1.30
C GLU A 59 -6.50 0.09 -0.18
N LYS A 60 -5.50 -0.72 -0.55
CA LYS A 60 -5.41 -1.29 -1.91
C LYS A 60 -6.61 -2.17 -2.26
N ILE A 61 -6.99 -3.07 -1.35
CA ILE A 61 -8.13 -3.98 -1.54
C ILE A 61 -9.43 -3.19 -1.71
N GLU A 62 -9.63 -2.14 -0.92
CA GLU A 62 -10.83 -1.30 -1.01
C GLU A 62 -10.92 -0.58 -2.35
N ILE A 63 -9.79 -0.06 -2.86
CA ILE A 63 -9.73 0.54 -4.20
C ILE A 63 -10.13 -0.50 -5.26
N ILE A 64 -9.57 -1.71 -5.20
CA ILE A 64 -9.90 -2.78 -6.15
C ILE A 64 -11.40 -3.11 -6.12
N LYS A 65 -12.00 -3.24 -4.92
CA LYS A 65 -13.44 -3.48 -4.76
C LYS A 65 -14.29 -2.38 -5.38
N VAL A 66 -13.87 -1.11 -5.31
CA VAL A 66 -14.58 0.00 -5.97
C VAL A 66 -14.58 -0.17 -7.49
N PHE A 67 -13.47 -0.64 -8.07
CA PHE A 67 -13.38 -0.89 -9.51
C PHE A 67 -14.14 -2.14 -9.95
N GLU A 68 -14.13 -3.22 -9.16
CA GLU A 68 -14.90 -4.44 -9.46
C GLU A 68 -16.42 -4.19 -9.42
N ASN A 69 -16.89 -3.33 -8.51
CA ASN A 69 -18.30 -2.96 -8.40
C ASN A 69 -18.74 -1.89 -9.43
N LYS A 70 -17.85 -1.46 -10.34
CA LYS A 70 -18.17 -0.59 -11.48
C LYS A 70 -17.81 -1.27 -12.80
N PRO A 71 -18.64 -2.21 -13.30
CA PRO A 71 -18.49 -2.67 -14.68
C PRO A 71 -18.82 -1.51 -15.64
N ALA A 72 -17.77 -0.97 -16.27
CA ALA A 72 -17.76 -0.16 -17.50
C ALA A 72 -18.64 1.11 -17.57
N GLU A 73 -18.05 2.27 -17.23
CA GLU A 73 -18.26 3.52 -17.97
C GLU A 73 -16.96 3.97 -18.67
N LEU A 74 -16.17 3.01 -19.16
CA LEU A 74 -15.04 3.26 -20.06
C LEU A 74 -15.41 2.92 -21.52
N ASP A 75 -16.68 3.13 -21.88
CA ASP A 75 -17.19 2.95 -23.23
C ASP A 75 -17.87 4.24 -23.73
N ARG A 76 -17.03 5.18 -24.21
CA ARG A 76 -17.20 6.00 -25.43
C ARG A 76 -16.41 7.31 -25.37
N ASN A 77 -15.19 7.30 -25.91
CA ASN A 77 -14.77 8.32 -26.88
C ASN A 77 -13.53 7.89 -27.69
N ARG A 78 -13.70 6.83 -28.48
CA ARG A 78 -12.95 6.64 -29.72
C ARG A 78 -13.95 6.40 -30.85
N ARG A 79 -14.48 7.48 -31.42
CA ARG A 79 -14.99 7.47 -32.80
C ARG A 79 -14.95 8.89 -33.36
N PHE A 80 -13.95 9.12 -34.20
CA PHE A 80 -13.89 10.00 -35.37
C PHE A 80 -14.65 11.33 -35.32
N LEU A 81 -13.89 12.43 -35.27
CA LEU A 81 -13.95 13.50 -36.27
C LEU A 81 -12.52 13.91 -36.61
#